data_AF-A0A327UV16-F1
#
_entry.id   AF-A0A327UV16-F1
#
_cell.length_a   1.000
_cell.length_b   1.000
_cell.length_c   1.000
_cell.angle_alpha   90.00
_cell.angle_beta   90.00
_cell.angle_gamma   90.00
#
_symmetry.space_group_name_H-M   'P 1'
#
loop_
_entity.id
_entity.type
_entity.pdbx_description
1 polymer ?
#
loop_
_entity_poly.entity_id
_entity_poly.type
_entity_poly.pdbx_seq_one_letter_code
_entity_poly.pdbx_strand_id
1 'polypeptide(L)'
;MKRLHLRAAAALAVAALVGVGYQTAFGSETGSSRQAPASASAAAPAAASSMRVAYYSTSLSAELTDVTALSQDEGWAVGTSQNDDGTGDPKPVLLHRTDGKWAQSPLPEGAEKAALTQIEGSSPDNVWLFGRSTAGENKPVAFRWDGKTWQSVKAPASDNAWGGQRSAAVLAADDVWLLGGEKKAHHWDGKKWSTSQLPQNATSVSGTGSGDVWAVGYRDTDDSGGGPMSQPAAMHWDGTEWKTTETPEYRFPDPGPPEETASLDSVVTVSGKEVWAVGTHTFNHGEGGPEPEEENILLRWDGEKWAKAPAKATEKASLETASDGDGGLVLGRYWHMTKDGTLHEIARHKPVPGRSGKVEEVDKKQRFWPSETVLVPGTRQVWSAGVIELGAYGDANFRRAGVLSYDAG
;
A
#
# COMPACT_ATOMS: atom_id res chain seq x y z
N MET A 1 -54.21 36.86 33.59
CA MET A 1 -53.53 36.87 34.90
C MET A 1 -52.27 37.73 34.80
N LYS A 2 -51.95 38.42 35.89
CA LYS A 2 -50.87 39.41 36.17
C LYS A 2 -49.50 39.15 35.47
N ARG A 3 -48.95 40.15 34.74
CA ARG A 3 -47.88 41.16 35.06
C ARG A 3 -46.45 40.57 35.16
N LEU A 4 -45.49 40.88 34.28
CA LEU A 4 -44.69 42.10 33.98
C LEU A 4 -43.41 42.29 34.84
N HIS A 5 -42.36 42.84 34.18
CA HIS A 5 -41.04 43.38 34.61
C HIS A 5 -39.85 42.42 34.42
N LEU A 6 -38.88 42.57 33.49
CA LEU A 6 -38.19 43.67 32.77
C LEU A 6 -37.00 44.31 33.53
N ARG A 7 -35.88 44.49 32.77
CA ARG A 7 -34.62 45.28 32.97
C ARG A 7 -33.42 44.45 33.47
N ALA A 8 -32.34 44.20 32.71
CA ALA A 8 -31.45 45.01 31.87
C ALA A 8 -30.63 46.08 32.63
N ALA A 9 -29.29 45.92 32.65
CA ALA A 9 -28.30 46.97 32.30
C ALA A 9 -26.85 46.49 32.55
N ALA A 10 -25.98 46.86 31.61
CA ALA A 10 -24.53 46.71 31.61
C ALA A 10 -23.82 47.81 32.43
N ALA A 11 -22.54 47.62 32.78
CA ALA A 11 -21.56 48.70 32.91
C ALA A 11 -20.11 48.20 32.94
N LEU A 12 -19.23 49.00 32.31
CA LEU A 12 -17.79 48.85 32.06
C LEU A 12 -16.89 49.06 33.30
N ALA A 13 -15.69 48.44 33.20
CA ALA A 13 -14.31 48.86 33.55
C ALA A 13 -14.01 49.93 34.63
N VAL A 14 -12.93 49.71 35.39
CA VAL A 14 -11.73 50.58 35.51
C VAL A 14 -10.69 49.93 36.45
N ALA A 15 -9.40 50.04 36.08
CA ALA A 15 -8.23 49.61 36.84
C ALA A 15 -7.79 50.65 37.89
N ALA A 16 -7.12 50.21 38.96
CA ALA A 16 -6.22 51.06 39.77
C ALA A 16 -5.09 50.23 40.42
N LEU A 17 -3.86 50.71 40.21
CA LEU A 17 -2.58 50.30 40.79
C LEU A 17 -2.29 51.08 42.09
N VAL A 18 -1.15 50.75 42.73
CA VAL A 18 -0.46 51.38 43.90
C VAL A 18 -0.79 50.71 45.25
N GLY A 19 0.16 50.31 46.10
CA GLY A 19 1.61 50.44 46.08
C GLY A 19 2.25 49.83 47.35
N VAL A 20 3.47 49.33 47.15
CA VAL A 20 4.65 49.15 48.04
C VAL A 20 4.51 49.33 49.57
N GLY A 21 4.99 48.32 50.30
CA GLY A 21 5.48 48.44 51.67
C GLY A 21 6.54 47.37 51.97
N TYR A 22 7.82 47.79 51.92
CA TYR A 22 9.02 47.02 52.25
C TYR A 22 9.09 46.66 53.74
N GLN A 23 9.50 45.43 54.08
CA GLN A 23 10.37 45.20 55.22
C GLN A 23 11.46 44.18 54.89
N THR A 24 12.68 44.62 55.15
CA THR A 24 13.93 43.88 55.11
C THR A 24 14.13 43.14 56.43
N ALA A 25 14.55 41.88 56.37
CA ALA A 25 15.39 41.29 57.40
C ALA A 25 16.36 40.30 56.73
N PHE A 26 17.64 40.57 56.97
CA PHE A 26 18.80 39.87 56.43
C PHE A 26 18.97 38.49 57.06
N GLY A 27 19.24 37.49 56.23
CA GLY A 27 19.80 36.21 56.61
C GLY A 27 20.79 35.80 55.52
N SER A 28 22.08 35.90 55.85
CA SER A 28 23.23 35.67 54.99
C SER A 28 23.48 34.19 54.76
N GLU A 29 23.46 33.72 53.51
CA GLU A 29 24.34 32.64 53.04
C GLU A 29 24.78 32.91 51.60
N THR A 30 26.00 32.50 51.33
CA THR A 30 26.88 32.90 50.24
C THR A 30 26.55 32.27 48.89
N GLY A 31 26.52 33.11 47.85
CA GLY A 31 27.13 32.86 46.54
C GLY A 31 26.62 31.68 45.69
N SER A 32 25.81 31.99 44.67
CA SER A 32 26.16 31.73 43.26
C SER A 32 25.11 32.36 42.36
N SER A 33 25.56 33.07 41.33
CA SER A 33 24.73 33.74 40.33
C SER A 33 23.72 32.75 39.70
N ARG A 34 22.42 33.01 39.85
CA ARG A 34 21.38 32.36 39.04
C ARG A 34 21.56 32.78 37.59
N GLN A 35 22.23 31.94 36.84
CA GLN A 35 22.21 31.94 35.39
C GLN A 35 20.76 31.66 34.96
N ALA A 36 20.20 32.51 34.11
CA ALA A 36 18.93 32.22 33.44
C ALA A 36 19.06 30.87 32.72
N PRO A 37 18.03 30.00 32.75
CA PRO A 37 18.08 28.77 31.97
C PRO A 37 18.27 29.15 30.51
N ALA A 38 19.34 28.63 29.91
CA ALA A 38 19.61 28.76 28.50
C ALA A 38 18.35 28.37 27.74
N SER A 39 17.90 29.25 26.85
CA SER A 39 16.93 28.92 25.80
C SER A 39 17.40 27.63 25.14
N ALA A 40 16.64 26.55 25.36
CA ALA A 40 16.86 25.30 24.66
C ALA A 40 16.79 25.63 23.16
N SER A 41 17.93 25.49 22.49
CA SER A 41 17.99 25.48 21.04
C SER A 41 16.98 24.44 20.58
N ALA A 42 15.93 24.86 19.88
CA ALA A 42 15.05 23.94 19.16
C ALA A 42 15.97 23.05 18.33
N ALA A 43 15.93 21.74 18.56
CA ALA A 43 16.63 20.80 17.72
C ALA A 43 16.18 21.07 16.28
N ALA A 44 17.14 21.16 15.35
CA ALA A 44 16.81 21.22 13.93
C ALA A 44 15.87 20.05 13.62
N PRO A 45 14.82 20.25 12.80
CA PRO A 45 13.95 19.15 12.41
C PRO A 45 14.82 18.02 11.83
N ALA A 46 14.62 16.79 12.32
CA ALA A 46 15.30 15.62 11.78
C ALA A 46 15.06 15.60 10.27
N ALA A 47 16.13 15.41 9.49
CA ALA A 47 16.00 15.33 8.04
C ALA A 47 15.05 14.18 7.67
N ALA A 48 14.10 14.44 6.78
CA ALA A 48 13.16 13.41 6.32
C ALA A 48 13.92 12.19 5.79
N SER A 49 13.56 10.99 6.26
CA SER A 49 14.11 9.74 5.74
C SER A 49 13.82 9.65 4.24
N SER A 50 14.86 9.35 3.45
CA SER A 50 14.77 9.27 1.99
C SER A 50 14.65 7.83 1.52
N MET A 51 13.90 7.60 0.45
CA MET A 51 13.97 6.31 -0.27
C MET A 51 15.40 6.05 -0.76
N ARG A 52 15.86 4.80 -0.66
CA ARG A 52 17.19 4.36 -1.10
C ARG A 52 17.04 3.34 -2.22
N VAL A 53 17.74 3.57 -3.33
CA VAL A 53 17.78 2.60 -4.43
C VAL A 53 18.60 1.39 -4.00
N ALA A 54 17.95 0.24 -3.87
CA ALA A 54 18.59 -1.04 -3.54
C ALA A 54 19.00 -1.80 -4.82
N TYR A 55 18.26 -1.60 -5.91
CA TYR A 55 18.53 -2.18 -7.22
C TYR A 55 17.95 -1.30 -8.33
N TYR A 56 18.60 -1.30 -9.48
CA TYR A 56 18.01 -0.88 -10.75
C TYR A 56 18.56 -1.73 -11.90
N SER A 57 17.73 -2.00 -12.91
CA SER A 57 18.12 -2.81 -14.07
C SER A 57 19.15 -2.11 -14.94
N THR A 58 19.97 -2.90 -15.66
CA THR A 58 20.83 -2.41 -16.74
C THR A 58 20.02 -2.07 -18.00
N SER A 59 18.94 -2.81 -18.29
CA SER A 59 17.97 -2.45 -19.33
C SER A 59 17.31 -1.11 -19.00
N LEU A 60 17.10 -0.31 -20.04
CA LEU A 60 16.45 1.01 -20.07
C LEU A 60 14.97 0.92 -20.50
N SER A 61 14.45 -0.29 -20.70
CA SER A 61 13.04 -0.58 -20.94
C SER A 61 12.64 -1.82 -20.13
N ALA A 62 12.47 -1.60 -18.82
CA ALA A 62 12.07 -2.63 -17.87
C ALA A 62 11.23 -2.03 -16.73
N GLU A 63 10.43 -2.88 -16.10
CA GLU A 63 9.65 -2.53 -14.91
C GLU A 63 9.50 -3.77 -14.02
N LEU A 64 9.44 -3.56 -12.71
CA LEU A 64 9.01 -4.59 -11.76
C LEU A 64 7.55 -4.37 -11.43
N THR A 65 6.80 -5.45 -11.36
CA THR A 65 5.35 -5.43 -11.10
C THR A 65 5.02 -5.87 -9.70
N ASP A 66 5.87 -6.69 -9.08
CA ASP A 66 5.64 -7.24 -7.74
C ASP A 66 6.96 -7.59 -7.02
N VAL A 67 6.93 -7.59 -5.69
CA VAL A 67 8.04 -7.91 -4.79
C VAL A 67 7.54 -8.54 -3.49
N THR A 68 8.26 -9.55 -3.00
CA THR A 68 8.02 -10.14 -1.69
C THR A 68 9.30 -10.10 -0.85
N ALA A 69 9.16 -9.73 0.42
CA ALA A 69 10.26 -9.64 1.38
C ALA A 69 10.15 -10.76 2.41
N LEU A 70 11.21 -11.56 2.54
CA LEU A 70 11.25 -12.71 3.47
C LEU A 70 12.12 -12.37 4.68
N SER A 71 13.14 -11.54 4.48
CA SER A 71 13.96 -10.89 5.51
C SER A 71 14.66 -9.67 4.89
N GLN A 72 15.53 -8.97 5.63
CA GLN A 72 16.34 -7.88 5.07
C GLN A 72 17.30 -8.34 3.96
N ASP A 73 17.65 -9.62 3.93
CA ASP A 73 18.68 -10.17 3.06
C ASP A 73 18.15 -11.17 2.02
N GLU A 74 16.86 -11.50 2.08
CA GLU A 74 16.22 -12.54 1.26
C GLU A 74 14.83 -12.09 0.79
N GLY A 75 14.55 -12.29 -0.49
CA GLY A 75 13.30 -11.87 -1.12
C GLY A 75 13.38 -11.89 -2.63
N TRP A 76 12.25 -11.68 -3.29
CA TRP A 76 12.13 -11.88 -4.74
C TRP A 76 11.33 -10.75 -5.37
N ALA A 77 11.58 -10.46 -6.64
CA ALA A 77 10.78 -9.52 -7.41
C ALA A 77 10.60 -10.02 -8.84
N VAL A 78 9.44 -9.74 -9.42
CA VAL A 78 9.11 -10.11 -10.80
C VAL A 78 8.73 -8.88 -11.61
N GLY A 79 8.93 -8.96 -12.92
CA GLY A 79 8.55 -7.89 -13.83
C GLY A 79 8.81 -8.26 -15.27
N THR A 80 8.97 -7.25 -16.12
CA THR A 80 9.25 -7.43 -17.54
C THR A 80 10.40 -6.55 -18.02
N SER A 81 11.02 -6.97 -19.13
CA SER A 81 12.03 -6.19 -19.85
C SER A 81 11.89 -6.38 -21.36
N GLN A 82 12.21 -5.32 -22.10
CA GLN A 82 12.18 -5.22 -23.57
C GLN A 82 13.49 -4.65 -24.09
N ASN A 83 13.61 -4.49 -25.42
CA ASN A 83 14.72 -3.74 -26.00
C ASN A 83 14.69 -2.29 -25.52
N ASP A 84 15.87 -1.67 -25.37
CA ASP A 84 16.03 -0.32 -24.80
C ASP A 84 15.45 0.82 -25.66
N ASP A 85 15.08 0.51 -26.92
CA ASP A 85 14.34 1.40 -27.83
C ASP A 85 12.82 1.24 -27.70
N GLY A 86 12.35 0.39 -26.79
CA GLY A 86 10.93 0.08 -26.58
C GLY A 86 10.35 -0.89 -27.60
N THR A 87 11.19 -1.54 -28.42
CA THR A 87 10.74 -2.56 -29.38
C THR A 87 10.80 -3.97 -28.79
N GLY A 88 10.09 -4.89 -29.45
CA GLY A 88 10.05 -6.31 -29.08
C GLY A 88 9.05 -6.61 -27.96
N ASP A 89 8.67 -7.87 -27.86
CA ASP A 89 7.69 -8.28 -26.84
C ASP A 89 8.34 -8.27 -25.44
N PRO A 90 7.64 -7.76 -24.41
CA PRO A 90 8.10 -7.86 -23.02
C PRO A 90 8.33 -9.30 -22.60
N LYS A 91 9.52 -9.54 -22.04
CA LYS A 91 9.92 -10.84 -21.50
C LYS A 91 9.93 -10.79 -19.98
N PRO A 92 9.47 -11.86 -19.30
CA PRO A 92 9.51 -11.93 -17.85
C PRO A 92 10.94 -11.84 -17.32
N VAL A 93 11.10 -11.13 -16.20
CA VAL A 93 12.34 -11.03 -15.44
C VAL A 93 12.03 -11.44 -14.00
N LEU A 94 12.91 -12.25 -13.42
CA LEU A 94 12.88 -12.64 -12.02
C LEU A 94 14.16 -12.17 -11.34
N LEU A 95 14.02 -11.49 -10.22
CA LEU A 95 15.12 -11.09 -9.35
C LEU A 95 15.04 -11.87 -8.05
N HIS A 96 16.20 -12.24 -7.54
CA HIS A 96 16.39 -12.86 -6.24
C HIS A 96 17.37 -12.03 -5.44
N ARG A 97 16.99 -11.68 -4.21
CA ARG A 97 17.86 -11.07 -3.21
C ARG A 97 18.47 -12.18 -2.36
N THR A 98 19.78 -12.25 -2.34
CA THR A 98 20.54 -13.15 -1.45
C THR A 98 21.66 -12.36 -0.79
N ASP A 99 21.88 -12.60 0.50
CA ASP A 99 22.90 -11.91 1.31
C ASP A 99 22.87 -10.38 1.11
N GLY A 100 21.65 -9.84 1.03
CA GLY A 100 21.44 -8.40 0.90
C GLY A 100 21.70 -7.82 -0.50
N LYS A 101 21.83 -8.66 -1.54
CA LYS A 101 22.09 -8.23 -2.92
C LYS A 101 21.07 -8.79 -3.90
N TRP A 102 20.49 -7.90 -4.69
CA TRP A 102 19.61 -8.26 -5.79
C TRP A 102 20.41 -8.70 -7.01
N ALA A 103 20.03 -9.82 -7.61
CA ALA A 103 20.55 -10.29 -8.89
C ALA A 103 19.43 -10.93 -9.71
N GLN A 104 19.62 -11.01 -11.03
CA GLN A 104 18.70 -11.75 -11.90
C GLN A 104 18.82 -13.24 -11.62
N SER A 105 17.68 -13.90 -11.42
CA SER A 105 17.55 -15.34 -11.27
C SER A 105 17.05 -15.98 -12.56
N PRO A 106 17.43 -17.24 -12.86
CA PRO A 106 16.75 -18.02 -13.89
C PRO A 106 15.25 -18.11 -13.61
N LEU A 107 14.45 -18.09 -14.68
CA LEU A 107 13.01 -18.35 -14.60
C LEU A 107 12.75 -19.84 -14.38
N PRO A 108 11.64 -20.21 -13.73
CA PRO A 108 11.14 -21.58 -13.74
C PRO A 108 10.95 -22.09 -15.18
N GLU A 109 11.14 -23.39 -15.40
CA GLU A 109 10.87 -24.01 -16.70
C GLU A 109 9.41 -23.78 -17.13
N GLY A 110 9.21 -23.23 -18.32
CA GLY A 110 7.89 -22.93 -18.89
C GLY A 110 7.36 -21.54 -18.55
N ALA A 111 7.97 -20.82 -17.59
CA ALA A 111 7.56 -19.46 -17.23
C ALA A 111 7.91 -18.42 -18.31
N GLU A 112 8.79 -18.74 -19.27
CA GLU A 112 9.14 -17.85 -20.38
C GLU A 112 7.97 -17.57 -21.35
N LYS A 113 6.91 -18.38 -21.28
CA LYS A 113 5.66 -18.24 -22.04
C LYS A 113 4.50 -17.85 -21.13
N ALA A 114 4.79 -17.12 -20.06
CA ALA A 114 3.79 -16.64 -19.13
C ALA A 114 3.93 -15.13 -18.89
N ALA A 115 2.79 -14.45 -18.77
CA ALA A 115 2.69 -13.16 -18.14
C ALA A 115 2.66 -13.42 -16.63
N LEU A 116 3.83 -13.29 -15.99
CA LEU A 116 3.98 -13.40 -14.54
C LEU A 116 3.52 -12.10 -13.90
N THR A 117 2.60 -12.19 -12.95
CA THR A 117 1.94 -11.02 -12.38
C THR A 117 2.08 -10.93 -10.88
N GLN A 118 2.39 -12.04 -10.20
CA GLN A 118 2.43 -12.05 -8.74
C GLN A 118 3.55 -12.95 -8.20
N ILE A 119 4.27 -12.48 -7.18
CA ILE A 119 5.27 -13.24 -6.43
C ILE A 119 5.09 -13.02 -4.94
N GLU A 120 4.89 -14.11 -4.19
CA GLU A 120 4.66 -14.04 -2.74
C GLU A 120 5.36 -15.17 -2.01
N GLY A 121 5.75 -14.96 -0.76
CA GLY A 121 6.43 -16.00 0.00
C GLY A 121 6.27 -15.88 1.50
N SER A 122 6.31 -17.03 2.19
CA SER A 122 6.27 -17.11 3.65
C SER A 122 7.66 -17.35 4.27
N SER A 123 8.60 -17.86 3.48
CA SER A 123 9.95 -18.22 3.93
C SER A 123 10.91 -18.34 2.74
N PRO A 124 12.25 -18.34 2.97
CA PRO A 124 13.26 -18.51 1.92
C PRO A 124 13.11 -19.79 1.07
N ASP A 125 12.39 -20.78 1.58
CA ASP A 125 12.12 -22.07 0.95
C ASP A 125 10.65 -22.27 0.56
N ASN A 126 9.83 -21.22 0.62
CA ASN A 126 8.44 -21.26 0.16
C ASN A 126 8.05 -19.92 -0.48
N VAL A 127 8.34 -19.82 -1.78
CA VAL A 127 7.97 -18.68 -2.61
C VAL A 127 7.11 -19.19 -3.75
N TRP A 128 6.03 -18.49 -4.03
CA TRP A 128 5.10 -18.78 -5.11
C TRP A 128 5.15 -17.68 -6.14
N LEU A 129 5.03 -18.10 -7.39
CA LEU A 129 5.00 -17.24 -8.55
C LEU A 129 3.77 -17.62 -9.37
N PHE A 130 2.88 -16.64 -9.57
CA PHE A 130 1.63 -16.81 -10.30
C PHE A 130 1.62 -15.96 -11.57
N GLY A 131 0.88 -16.45 -12.56
CA GLY A 131 0.70 -15.73 -13.80
C GLY A 131 -0.28 -16.44 -14.73
N ARG A 132 -0.21 -16.08 -16.01
CA ARG A 132 -1.03 -16.69 -17.06
C ARG A 132 -0.18 -17.06 -18.26
N SER A 133 -0.45 -18.23 -18.84
CA SER A 133 0.20 -18.65 -20.09
C SER A 133 -0.15 -17.67 -21.22
N THR A 134 0.86 -17.13 -21.88
CA THR A 134 0.69 -16.35 -23.13
C THR A 134 0.54 -17.25 -24.35
N ALA A 135 0.82 -18.54 -24.21
CA ALA A 135 0.51 -19.55 -25.22
C ALA A 135 -0.90 -20.13 -25.01
N GLY A 136 -1.73 -20.11 -26.05
CA GLY A 136 -3.04 -20.78 -26.08
C GLY A 136 -4.13 -20.08 -25.24
N GLU A 137 -4.91 -20.87 -24.49
CA GLU A 137 -6.17 -20.46 -23.82
C GLU A 137 -5.99 -19.57 -22.56
N ASN A 138 -4.88 -18.82 -22.43
CA ASN A 138 -4.65 -17.89 -21.31
C ASN A 138 -4.84 -18.52 -19.91
N LYS A 139 -4.37 -19.77 -19.73
CA LYS A 139 -4.56 -20.57 -18.51
C LYS A 139 -3.70 -20.06 -17.35
N PRO A 140 -4.18 -20.15 -16.10
CA PRO A 140 -3.37 -19.81 -14.94
C PRO A 140 -2.18 -20.77 -14.81
N VAL A 141 -1.03 -20.23 -14.40
CA VAL A 141 0.18 -20.98 -14.08
C VAL A 141 0.63 -20.64 -12.66
N ALA A 142 1.19 -21.63 -11.98
CA ALA A 142 1.75 -21.49 -10.64
C ALA A 142 3.08 -22.24 -10.56
N PHE A 143 4.07 -21.60 -9.94
CA PHE A 143 5.37 -22.19 -9.66
C PHE A 143 5.70 -21.98 -8.19
N ARG A 144 6.33 -22.97 -7.58
CA ARG A 144 6.74 -22.95 -6.18
C ARG A 144 8.24 -23.19 -6.05
N TRP A 145 8.92 -22.30 -5.37
CA TRP A 145 10.30 -22.46 -4.93
C TRP A 145 10.34 -23.23 -3.61
N ASP A 146 11.21 -24.23 -3.55
CA ASP A 146 11.42 -25.10 -2.38
C ASP A 146 12.72 -24.81 -1.62
N GLY A 147 13.34 -23.66 -1.88
CA GLY A 147 14.68 -23.30 -1.36
C GLY A 147 15.83 -23.68 -2.28
N LYS A 148 15.57 -24.48 -3.32
CA LYS A 148 16.62 -24.95 -4.26
C LYS A 148 16.19 -24.90 -5.72
N THR A 149 14.95 -25.26 -6.00
CA THR A 149 14.42 -25.37 -7.36
C THR A 149 12.98 -24.89 -7.43
N TRP A 150 12.62 -24.33 -8.58
CA TRP A 150 11.23 -24.05 -8.90
C TRP A 150 10.54 -25.31 -9.42
N GLN A 151 9.35 -25.58 -8.89
CA GLN A 151 8.49 -26.68 -9.30
C GLN A 151 7.18 -26.12 -9.86
N SER A 152 6.73 -26.63 -11.01
CA SER A 152 5.39 -26.30 -11.50
C SER A 152 4.33 -26.96 -10.63
N VAL A 153 3.38 -26.17 -10.15
CA VAL A 153 2.23 -26.66 -9.40
C VAL A 153 0.98 -26.47 -10.25
N LYS A 154 0.11 -27.48 -10.28
CA LYS A 154 -1.17 -27.37 -10.97
C LYS A 154 -1.99 -26.24 -10.32
N ALA A 155 -2.16 -25.13 -11.04
CA ALA A 155 -3.03 -24.04 -10.61
C ALA A 155 -4.50 -24.50 -10.60
N PRO A 156 -5.34 -23.90 -9.73
CA PRO A 156 -6.80 -24.07 -9.81
C PRO A 156 -7.28 -23.78 -11.23
N ALA A 157 -8.23 -24.60 -11.73
CA ALA A 157 -8.83 -24.35 -13.02
C ALA A 157 -9.44 -22.94 -13.01
N SER A 158 -9.16 -22.14 -14.05
CA SER A 158 -9.83 -20.85 -14.18
C SER A 158 -11.27 -21.10 -14.59
N ASP A 159 -12.20 -20.67 -13.74
CA ASP A 159 -13.54 -20.40 -14.19
C ASP A 159 -13.48 -19.14 -15.06
N ASN A 160 -13.99 -19.27 -16.29
CA ASN A 160 -13.76 -18.31 -17.35
C ASN A 160 -14.48 -16.99 -17.05
N ALA A 161 -13.79 -15.99 -16.52
CA ALA A 161 -14.25 -14.60 -16.59
C ALA A 161 -13.05 -13.64 -16.48
N TRP A 162 -12.84 -12.93 -17.58
CA TRP A 162 -12.06 -11.72 -17.83
C TRP A 162 -10.93 -11.33 -16.85
N GLY A 163 -9.70 -11.31 -17.39
CA GLY A 163 -8.73 -10.21 -17.29
C GLY A 163 -8.24 -9.67 -15.94
N GLY A 164 -8.83 -10.05 -14.81
CA GLY A 164 -8.55 -9.42 -13.51
C GLY A 164 -7.25 -9.88 -12.88
N GLN A 165 -6.62 -8.94 -12.18
CA GLN A 165 -5.53 -9.17 -11.25
C GLN A 165 -5.98 -10.20 -10.21
N ARG A 166 -5.25 -11.31 -10.12
CA ARG A 166 -5.46 -12.32 -9.07
C ARG A 166 -4.53 -11.95 -7.94
N SER A 167 -5.09 -11.76 -6.75
CA SER A 167 -4.34 -11.60 -5.52
C SER A 167 -4.21 -12.97 -4.83
N ALA A 168 -3.07 -13.16 -4.18
CA ALA A 168 -2.73 -14.34 -3.42
C ALA A 168 -2.06 -13.94 -2.10
N ALA A 169 -2.25 -14.75 -1.07
CA ALA A 169 -1.57 -14.65 0.20
C ALA A 169 -0.86 -15.98 0.49
N VAL A 170 0.47 -15.94 0.63
CA VAL A 170 1.29 -17.11 0.97
C VAL A 170 1.66 -17.02 2.45
N LEU A 171 0.89 -17.70 3.29
CA LEU A 171 1.03 -17.61 4.75
C LEU A 171 1.95 -18.70 5.30
N ALA A 172 1.90 -19.89 4.69
CA ALA A 172 2.78 -21.01 4.99
C ALA A 172 2.94 -21.95 3.79
N ALA A 173 3.77 -22.98 3.95
CA ALA A 173 4.00 -24.02 2.95
C ALA A 173 2.73 -24.81 2.55
N ASP A 174 1.76 -24.84 3.46
CA ASP A 174 0.48 -25.54 3.39
C ASP A 174 -0.71 -24.59 3.63
N ASP A 175 -0.49 -23.29 3.47
CA ASP A 175 -1.51 -22.27 3.65
C ASP A 175 -1.28 -21.15 2.63
N VAL A 176 -1.85 -21.34 1.44
CA VAL A 176 -1.82 -20.36 0.35
C VAL A 176 -3.23 -20.10 -0.12
N TRP A 177 -3.61 -18.83 -0.16
CA TRP A 177 -4.89 -18.38 -0.67
C TRP A 177 -4.70 -17.71 -2.02
N LEU A 178 -5.59 -17.99 -2.96
CA LEU A 178 -5.61 -17.38 -4.29
C LEU A 178 -7.05 -17.02 -4.65
N LEU A 179 -7.28 -15.75 -4.98
CA LEU A 179 -8.59 -15.31 -5.47
C LEU A 179 -8.86 -15.82 -6.90
N GLY A 180 -10.10 -16.24 -7.12
CA GLY A 180 -10.64 -16.70 -8.39
C GLY A 180 -11.85 -15.88 -8.83
N GLY A 181 -12.18 -15.98 -10.13
CA GLY A 181 -13.40 -15.36 -10.67
C GLY A 181 -14.67 -15.94 -10.03
N GLU A 182 -15.80 -15.26 -10.24
CA GLU A 182 -17.12 -15.69 -9.75
C GLU A 182 -17.18 -15.83 -8.21
N LYS A 183 -16.54 -14.90 -7.49
CA LYS A 183 -16.47 -14.86 -6.01
C LYS A 183 -15.90 -16.17 -5.44
N LYS A 184 -14.76 -16.64 -5.95
CA LYS A 184 -14.10 -17.88 -5.47
C LYS A 184 -12.80 -17.55 -4.73
N ALA A 185 -12.52 -18.33 -3.70
CA ALA A 185 -11.23 -18.35 -3.02
C ALA A 185 -10.70 -19.78 -3.07
N HIS A 186 -9.47 -19.95 -3.55
CA HIS A 186 -8.79 -21.24 -3.59
C HIS A 186 -7.78 -21.33 -2.45
N HIS A 187 -7.76 -22.45 -1.74
CA HIS A 187 -6.85 -22.70 -0.63
C HIS A 187 -5.99 -23.92 -0.89
N TRP A 188 -4.67 -23.75 -0.80
CA TRP A 188 -3.69 -24.82 -0.91
C TRP A 188 -3.38 -25.39 0.47
N ASP A 189 -3.58 -26.69 0.65
CA ASP A 189 -3.37 -27.41 1.92
C ASP A 189 -1.98 -28.09 2.03
N GLY A 190 -1.03 -27.68 1.18
CA GLY A 190 0.28 -28.32 1.07
C GLY A 190 0.34 -29.43 0.02
N LYS A 191 -0.81 -29.93 -0.44
CA LYS A 191 -0.90 -31.04 -1.41
C LYS A 191 -1.86 -30.79 -2.56
N LYS A 192 -2.97 -30.11 -2.30
CA LYS A 192 -4.03 -29.84 -3.29
C LYS A 192 -4.72 -28.52 -3.00
N TRP A 193 -5.35 -28.00 -4.04
CA TRP A 193 -6.26 -26.87 -3.93
C TRP A 193 -7.66 -27.33 -3.54
N SER A 194 -8.28 -26.61 -2.61
CA SER A 194 -9.71 -26.61 -2.35
C SER A 194 -10.31 -25.27 -2.75
N THR A 195 -11.62 -25.21 -2.97
CA THR A 195 -12.31 -23.99 -3.39
C THR A 195 -13.46 -23.70 -2.44
N SER A 196 -13.54 -22.46 -1.98
CA SER A 196 -14.63 -21.91 -1.17
C SER A 196 -15.28 -20.76 -1.90
N GLN A 197 -16.57 -20.56 -1.66
CA GLN A 197 -17.31 -19.43 -2.19
C GLN A 197 -17.14 -18.22 -1.26
N LEU A 198 -16.84 -17.06 -1.84
CA LEU A 198 -16.85 -15.78 -1.16
C LEU A 198 -18.27 -15.19 -1.14
N PRO A 199 -18.69 -14.56 -0.03
CA PRO A 199 -19.98 -13.87 0.02
C PRO A 199 -20.10 -12.68 -0.97
N GLN A 200 -19.00 -11.99 -1.28
CA GLN A 200 -18.95 -10.80 -2.15
C GLN A 200 -17.79 -10.88 -3.16
N ASN A 201 -17.71 -9.92 -4.09
CA ASN A 201 -16.61 -9.83 -5.03
C ASN A 201 -15.33 -9.39 -4.30
N ALA A 202 -14.20 -10.02 -4.61
CA ALA A 202 -12.91 -9.71 -4.00
C ALA A 202 -11.86 -9.40 -5.06
N THR A 203 -11.01 -8.42 -4.75
CA THR A 203 -9.90 -7.91 -5.57
C THR A 203 -8.55 -8.23 -4.92
N SER A 204 -8.49 -8.21 -3.59
CA SER A 204 -7.27 -8.42 -2.81
C SER A 204 -7.48 -9.36 -1.63
N VAL A 205 -6.47 -10.17 -1.31
CA VAL A 205 -6.44 -11.09 -0.16
C VAL A 205 -5.12 -10.97 0.60
N SER A 206 -5.18 -10.95 1.92
CA SER A 206 -4.02 -10.91 2.82
C SER A 206 -4.39 -11.61 4.13
N GLY A 207 -3.41 -12.08 4.90
CA GLY A 207 -3.68 -12.77 6.16
C GLY A 207 -2.48 -12.76 7.09
N THR A 208 -2.73 -13.02 8.37
CA THR A 208 -1.68 -13.21 9.38
C THR A 208 -1.54 -14.66 9.85
N GLY A 209 -2.47 -15.54 9.44
CA GLY A 209 -2.40 -16.97 9.68
C GLY A 209 -3.64 -17.73 9.18
N SER A 210 -3.65 -19.04 9.38
CA SER A 210 -4.63 -19.97 8.77
C SER A 210 -6.10 -19.78 9.16
N GLY A 211 -6.36 -19.02 10.23
CA GLY A 211 -7.70 -18.64 10.67
C GLY A 211 -7.92 -17.13 10.71
N ASP A 212 -7.05 -16.37 10.05
CA ASP A 212 -7.14 -14.92 9.98
C ASP A 212 -6.68 -14.44 8.61
N VAL A 213 -7.61 -14.57 7.65
CA VAL A 213 -7.41 -14.14 6.26
C VAL A 213 -8.53 -13.19 5.89
N TRP A 214 -8.18 -12.08 5.26
CA TRP A 214 -9.08 -11.03 4.84
C TRP A 214 -9.10 -10.95 3.32
N ALA A 215 -10.30 -10.87 2.77
CA ALA A 215 -10.52 -10.55 1.37
C ALA A 215 -11.35 -9.26 1.30
N VAL A 216 -10.95 -8.33 0.44
CA VAL A 216 -11.67 -7.07 0.22
C VAL A 216 -12.02 -6.90 -1.25
N GLY A 217 -13.04 -6.10 -1.52
CA GLY A 217 -13.52 -5.83 -2.86
C GLY A 217 -14.78 -4.98 -2.83
N TYR A 218 -15.82 -5.45 -3.51
CA TYR A 218 -17.07 -4.73 -3.63
C TYR A 218 -18.30 -5.64 -3.57
N ARG A 219 -19.42 -5.06 -3.18
CA ARG A 219 -20.76 -5.63 -3.30
C ARG A 219 -21.56 -4.80 -4.29
N ASP A 220 -22.33 -5.48 -5.13
CA ASP A 220 -23.27 -4.82 -6.04
C ASP A 220 -24.44 -4.25 -5.22
N THR A 221 -24.99 -3.11 -5.67
CA THR A 221 -26.15 -2.47 -5.03
C THR A 221 -27.28 -2.30 -6.04
N ASP A 222 -28.52 -2.54 -5.60
CA ASP A 222 -29.71 -2.63 -6.46
C ASP A 222 -30.31 -1.27 -6.88
N ASP A 223 -29.62 -0.14 -6.69
CA ASP A 223 -30.25 1.17 -6.83
C ASP A 223 -30.45 1.53 -8.33
N SER A 224 -31.72 1.64 -8.73
CA SER A 224 -32.19 1.38 -10.10
C SER A 224 -32.25 2.63 -10.99
N GLY A 225 -31.15 3.39 -11.07
CA GLY A 225 -31.12 4.72 -11.70
C GLY A 225 -30.30 4.90 -12.97
N GLY A 226 -29.40 3.99 -13.34
CA GLY A 226 -28.53 4.23 -14.52
C GLY A 226 -27.46 3.18 -14.86
N GLY A 227 -27.00 2.36 -13.92
CA GLY A 227 -25.97 1.32 -14.15
C GLY A 227 -25.60 0.57 -12.86
N PRO A 228 -24.65 -0.41 -12.91
CA PRO A 228 -24.28 -1.19 -11.74
C PRO A 228 -23.49 -0.33 -10.73
N MET A 229 -24.16 0.09 -9.67
CA MET A 229 -23.51 0.77 -8.53
C MET A 229 -22.94 -0.25 -7.55
N SER A 230 -21.79 0.06 -6.97
CA SER A 230 -21.10 -0.84 -6.03
C SER A 230 -20.70 -0.14 -4.74
N GLN A 231 -20.51 -0.92 -3.66
CA GLN A 231 -20.02 -0.45 -2.37
C GLN A 231 -18.86 -1.31 -1.86
N PRO A 232 -17.99 -0.77 -0.98
CA PRO A 232 -16.90 -1.51 -0.36
C PRO A 232 -17.42 -2.80 0.29
N ALA A 233 -16.69 -3.90 0.14
CA ALA A 233 -16.98 -5.14 0.84
C ALA A 233 -15.71 -5.71 1.47
N ALA A 234 -15.85 -6.24 2.68
CA ALA A 234 -14.79 -6.96 3.39
C ALA A 234 -15.33 -8.30 3.90
N MET A 235 -14.51 -9.34 3.77
CA MET A 235 -14.82 -10.70 4.16
C MET A 235 -13.66 -11.26 4.97
N HIS A 236 -13.97 -11.94 6.06
CA HIS A 236 -12.99 -12.55 6.96
C HIS A 236 -13.16 -14.07 6.98
N TRP A 237 -12.05 -14.78 6.85
CA TRP A 237 -11.96 -16.21 7.06
C TRP A 237 -11.63 -16.49 8.52
N ASP A 238 -12.52 -17.18 9.22
CA ASP A 238 -12.37 -17.48 10.65
C ASP A 238 -11.69 -18.83 10.94
N GLY A 239 -11.12 -19.47 9.92
CA GLY A 239 -10.60 -20.84 9.98
C GLY A 239 -11.58 -21.89 9.46
N THR A 240 -12.85 -21.55 9.28
CA THR A 240 -13.88 -22.49 8.84
C THR A 240 -14.73 -21.99 7.69
N GLU A 241 -15.08 -20.70 7.67
CA GLU A 241 -15.92 -20.11 6.63
C GLU A 241 -15.58 -18.63 6.39
N TRP A 242 -15.93 -18.13 5.20
CA TRP A 242 -15.84 -16.71 4.88
C TRP A 242 -17.10 -15.98 5.35
N LYS A 243 -16.92 -14.93 6.15
CA LYS A 243 -18.01 -14.09 6.69
C LYS A 243 -17.86 -12.66 6.23
N THR A 244 -18.95 -12.01 5.85
CA THR A 244 -18.94 -10.57 5.58
C THR A 244 -18.80 -9.77 6.87
N THR A 245 -18.04 -8.68 6.81
CA THR A 245 -18.01 -7.64 7.84
C THR A 245 -18.56 -6.35 7.27
N GLU A 246 -19.32 -5.60 8.07
CA GLU A 246 -19.88 -4.31 7.65
C GLU A 246 -18.77 -3.30 7.36
N THR A 247 -18.89 -2.61 6.22
CA THR A 247 -18.00 -1.55 5.76
C THR A 247 -18.75 -0.22 5.73
N PRO A 248 -18.07 0.91 5.95
CA PRO A 248 -18.66 2.22 5.73
C PRO A 248 -19.12 2.40 4.28
N GLU A 249 -20.28 3.05 4.11
CA GLU A 249 -20.80 3.41 2.79
C GLU A 249 -20.23 4.76 2.29
N TYR A 250 -20.25 4.91 0.97
CA TYR A 250 -19.76 6.07 0.24
C TYR A 250 -20.83 6.55 -0.74
N ARG A 251 -21.17 7.84 -0.62
CA ARG A 251 -22.14 8.54 -1.45
C ARG A 251 -21.67 9.98 -1.66
N PHE A 252 -21.68 10.46 -2.90
CA PHE A 252 -21.51 11.85 -3.27
C PHE A 252 -22.76 12.65 -2.87
N PRO A 253 -22.64 13.95 -2.61
CA PRO A 253 -23.78 14.79 -2.28
C PRO A 253 -24.80 14.89 -3.44
N ASP A 254 -26.08 14.99 -3.10
CA ASP A 254 -27.13 15.18 -4.09
C ASP A 254 -27.06 16.57 -4.78
N PRO A 255 -27.25 16.66 -6.10
CA PRO A 255 -27.43 15.54 -7.03
C PRO A 255 -26.11 14.79 -7.26
N GLY A 256 -26.13 13.46 -7.12
CA GLY A 256 -24.96 12.60 -7.34
C GLY A 256 -24.59 12.44 -8.84
N PRO A 257 -23.36 12.00 -9.13
CA PRO A 257 -22.94 11.65 -10.49
C PRO A 257 -23.59 10.35 -10.98
N PRO A 258 -23.57 10.07 -12.29
CA PRO A 258 -24.07 8.81 -12.84
C PRO A 258 -23.18 7.62 -12.46
N GLU A 259 -23.80 6.47 -12.19
CA GLU A 259 -23.11 5.19 -11.92
C GLU A 259 -21.99 5.29 -10.87
N GLU A 260 -22.32 5.90 -9.73
CA GLU A 260 -21.42 5.97 -8.59
C GLU A 260 -20.96 4.58 -8.12
N THR A 261 -19.66 4.42 -7.91
CA THR A 261 -19.04 3.17 -7.50
C THR A 261 -17.99 3.39 -6.42
N ALA A 262 -18.00 2.51 -5.42
CA ALA A 262 -16.95 2.47 -4.41
C ALA A 262 -16.48 1.02 -4.22
N SER A 263 -15.18 0.80 -4.31
CA SER A 263 -14.54 -0.51 -4.13
C SER A 263 -13.35 -0.42 -3.21
N LEU A 264 -13.00 -1.55 -2.60
CA LEU A 264 -11.68 -1.77 -2.00
C LEU A 264 -10.82 -2.53 -2.99
N ASP A 265 -9.57 -2.12 -3.13
CA ASP A 265 -8.66 -2.58 -4.17
C ASP A 265 -7.43 -3.30 -3.58
N SER A 266 -7.05 -2.96 -2.33
CA SER A 266 -5.93 -3.60 -1.61
C SER A 266 -6.25 -3.78 -0.13
N VAL A 267 -5.76 -4.89 0.47
CA VAL A 267 -5.83 -5.15 1.91
C VAL A 267 -4.45 -5.43 2.49
N VAL A 268 -4.15 -4.77 3.60
CA VAL A 268 -2.91 -4.92 4.36
C VAL A 268 -3.24 -5.43 5.75
N THR A 269 -2.91 -6.68 6.04
CA THR A 269 -3.06 -7.25 7.37
C THR A 269 -1.83 -6.95 8.23
N VAL A 270 -2.01 -6.23 9.34
CA VAL A 270 -0.92 -5.90 10.28
C VAL A 270 -0.94 -6.88 11.46
N SER A 271 -2.13 -7.21 11.94
CA SER A 271 -2.40 -8.24 12.95
C SER A 271 -3.88 -8.66 12.87
N GLY A 272 -4.29 -9.70 13.60
CA GLY A 272 -5.71 -10.07 13.69
C GLY A 272 -6.63 -9.02 14.34
N LYS A 273 -6.09 -7.88 14.81
CA LYS A 273 -6.86 -6.74 15.32
C LYS A 273 -6.59 -5.45 14.56
N GLU A 274 -5.77 -5.50 13.51
CA GLU A 274 -5.44 -4.32 12.74
C GLU A 274 -5.26 -4.70 11.29
N VAL A 275 -6.24 -4.31 10.48
CA VAL A 275 -6.25 -4.51 9.04
C VAL A 275 -6.58 -3.19 8.40
N TRP A 276 -5.90 -2.87 7.32
CA TRP A 276 -6.15 -1.68 6.53
C TRP A 276 -6.65 -2.10 5.15
N ALA A 277 -7.59 -1.33 4.60
CA ALA A 277 -8.05 -1.52 3.24
C ALA A 277 -8.02 -0.18 2.51
N VAL A 278 -7.52 -0.22 1.27
CA VAL A 278 -7.42 0.95 0.39
C VAL A 278 -8.31 0.71 -0.81
N GLY A 279 -8.90 1.77 -1.34
CA GLY A 279 -9.70 1.68 -2.55
C GLY A 279 -10.08 3.03 -3.13
N THR A 280 -11.11 3.03 -3.97
CA THR A 280 -11.50 4.19 -4.77
C THR A 280 -13.01 4.39 -4.72
N HIS A 281 -13.44 5.65 -4.69
CA HIS A 281 -14.82 6.10 -4.83
C HIS A 281 -14.90 7.04 -6.04
N THR A 282 -15.59 6.59 -7.09
CA THR A 282 -15.63 7.20 -8.42
C THR A 282 -17.01 7.03 -9.05
N PHE A 283 -17.14 7.39 -10.32
CA PHE A 283 -18.36 7.40 -11.10
C PHE A 283 -18.04 7.24 -12.60
N ASN A 284 -19.06 7.07 -13.44
CA ASN A 284 -18.86 7.00 -14.88
C ASN A 284 -18.73 8.41 -15.50
N HIS A 285 -17.54 8.75 -15.96
CA HIS A 285 -17.21 10.08 -16.50
C HIS A 285 -17.80 10.33 -17.88
N GLY A 286 -18.14 11.58 -18.20
CA GLY A 286 -18.51 11.98 -19.56
C GLY A 286 -19.95 11.66 -19.97
N GLU A 287 -20.79 11.16 -19.07
CA GLU A 287 -22.22 10.96 -19.31
C GLU A 287 -23.08 12.22 -19.07
N GLY A 288 -22.45 13.32 -18.68
CA GLY A 288 -23.11 14.58 -18.32
C GLY A 288 -23.69 14.56 -16.90
N GLY A 289 -23.75 15.72 -16.27
CA GLY A 289 -24.13 15.86 -14.86
C GLY A 289 -22.98 16.38 -14.00
N PRO A 290 -23.09 16.30 -12.66
CA PRO A 290 -21.99 16.63 -11.76
C PRO A 290 -20.80 15.68 -11.97
N GLU A 291 -19.60 16.24 -12.07
CA GLU A 291 -18.34 15.48 -12.13
C GLU A 291 -17.50 15.87 -10.91
N PRO A 292 -17.77 15.30 -9.71
CA PRO A 292 -16.98 15.56 -8.52
C PRO A 292 -15.54 15.05 -8.67
N GLU A 293 -14.66 15.43 -7.75
CA GLU A 293 -13.35 14.80 -7.67
C GLU A 293 -13.49 13.35 -7.17
N GLU A 294 -12.72 12.43 -7.75
CA GLU A 294 -12.62 11.06 -7.24
C GLU A 294 -12.02 11.06 -5.84
N GLU A 295 -12.52 10.18 -4.98
CA GLU A 295 -12.07 10.08 -3.60
C GLU A 295 -11.32 8.77 -3.36
N ASN A 296 -10.17 8.85 -2.71
CA ASN A 296 -9.53 7.67 -2.16
C ASN A 296 -10.33 7.13 -0.97
N ILE A 297 -10.25 5.82 -0.76
CA ILE A 297 -10.79 5.14 0.41
C ILE A 297 -9.63 4.59 1.23
N LEU A 298 -9.63 4.89 2.54
CA LEU A 298 -8.75 4.26 3.52
C LEU A 298 -9.58 3.85 4.72
N LEU A 299 -9.71 2.55 4.93
CA LEU A 299 -10.45 1.96 6.04
C LEU A 299 -9.49 1.24 6.98
N ARG A 300 -9.81 1.29 8.28
CA ARG A 300 -9.12 0.54 9.33
C ARG A 300 -10.10 -0.38 10.05
N TRP A 301 -9.75 -1.64 10.14
CA TRP A 301 -10.31 -2.59 11.10
C TRP A 301 -9.55 -2.47 12.42
N ASP A 302 -10.28 -2.30 13.52
CA ASP A 302 -9.72 -2.16 14.88
C ASP A 302 -9.81 -3.43 15.74
N GLY A 303 -10.22 -4.54 15.13
CA GLY A 303 -10.53 -5.79 15.83
C GLY A 303 -12.03 -6.03 16.02
N GLU A 304 -12.85 -5.00 15.85
CA GLU A 304 -14.31 -5.08 16.03
C GLU A 304 -15.10 -4.52 14.85
N LYS A 305 -14.63 -3.43 14.23
CA LYS A 305 -15.33 -2.77 13.12
C LYS A 305 -14.40 -2.06 12.16
N TRP A 306 -14.89 -1.85 10.93
CA TRP A 306 -14.26 -0.97 9.96
C TRP A 306 -14.63 0.49 10.20
N ALA A 307 -13.64 1.37 10.17
CA ALA A 307 -13.82 2.82 10.28
C ALA A 307 -13.01 3.56 9.21
N LYS A 308 -13.52 4.71 8.73
CA LYS A 308 -12.79 5.59 7.82
C LYS A 308 -11.58 6.17 8.55
N ALA A 309 -10.42 6.15 7.90
CA ALA A 309 -9.20 6.78 8.40
C ALA A 309 -9.28 8.31 8.30
N PRO A 310 -8.35 9.06 8.94
CA PRO A 310 -8.30 10.52 8.83
C PRO A 310 -8.18 10.99 7.37
N ALA A 311 -9.01 11.96 6.97
CA ALA A 311 -9.10 12.43 5.58
C ALA A 311 -7.74 12.78 4.94
N LYS A 312 -6.85 13.44 5.69
CA LYS A 312 -5.51 13.79 5.21
C LYS A 312 -4.66 12.57 4.82
N ALA A 313 -4.82 11.45 5.51
CA ALA A 313 -4.13 10.20 5.19
C ALA A 313 -4.81 9.51 4.01
N THR A 314 -6.14 9.49 4.01
CA THR A 314 -6.95 8.96 2.91
C THR A 314 -6.58 9.60 1.57
N GLU A 315 -6.43 10.92 1.50
CA GLU A 315 -5.96 11.65 0.30
C GLU A 315 -4.60 11.17 -0.24
N LYS A 316 -3.77 10.50 0.58
CA LYS A 316 -2.44 10.02 0.20
C LYS A 316 -2.40 8.51 -0.03
N ALA A 317 -3.46 7.80 0.30
CA ALA A 317 -3.54 6.36 0.12
C ALA A 317 -3.60 6.01 -1.38
N SER A 318 -2.92 4.93 -1.75
CA SER A 318 -2.99 4.32 -3.07
C SER A 318 -2.76 2.82 -2.94
N LEU A 319 -2.87 2.07 -4.04
CA LEU A 319 -2.70 0.62 -4.06
C LEU A 319 -1.38 0.17 -3.42
N GLU A 320 -0.32 0.96 -3.61
CA GLU A 320 1.03 0.71 -3.10
C GLU A 320 1.15 1.12 -1.63
N THR A 321 0.33 0.52 -0.77
CA THR A 321 0.30 0.76 0.66
C THR A 321 0.88 -0.43 1.41
N ALA A 322 1.75 -0.19 2.39
CA ALA A 322 2.29 -1.22 3.26
C ALA A 322 2.25 -0.79 4.72
N SER A 323 2.26 -1.76 5.64
CA SER A 323 2.55 -1.49 7.05
C SER A 323 3.96 -0.93 7.22
N ASP A 324 4.13 -0.05 8.21
CA ASP A 324 5.47 0.41 8.63
C ASP A 324 6.11 -0.48 9.72
N GLY A 325 5.41 -1.54 10.14
CA GLY A 325 5.85 -2.46 11.19
C GLY A 325 5.53 -2.01 12.63
N ASP A 326 4.86 -0.87 12.83
CA ASP A 326 4.54 -0.31 14.15
C ASP A 326 3.14 0.34 14.22
N GLY A 327 2.22 -0.14 13.38
CA GLY A 327 0.83 0.33 13.34
C GLY A 327 0.62 1.62 12.53
N GLY A 328 1.64 2.09 11.80
CA GLY A 328 1.52 3.07 10.73
C GLY A 328 1.50 2.42 9.34
N LEU A 329 1.46 3.27 8.31
CA LEU A 329 1.43 2.89 6.92
C LEU A 329 2.40 3.74 6.08
N VAL A 330 3.10 3.11 5.15
CA VAL A 330 3.64 3.79 3.97
C VAL A 330 2.51 3.86 2.95
N LEU A 331 2.17 5.09 2.54
CA LEU A 331 1.04 5.41 1.68
C LEU A 331 1.55 5.87 0.32
N GLY A 332 1.35 5.00 -0.67
CA GLY A 332 1.81 5.21 -2.02
C GLY A 332 3.29 5.52 -2.08
N ARG A 333 3.62 6.53 -2.88
CA ARG A 333 5.01 6.80 -3.26
C ARG A 333 5.81 7.62 -2.23
N TYR A 334 5.15 8.51 -1.49
CA TYR A 334 5.84 9.62 -0.81
C TYR A 334 5.34 9.94 0.58
N TRP A 335 4.48 9.11 1.17
CA TRP A 335 3.91 9.45 2.47
C TRP A 335 4.09 8.30 3.45
N HIS A 336 4.44 8.65 4.68
CA HIS A 336 4.44 7.74 5.81
C HIS A 336 3.50 8.31 6.86
N MET A 337 2.44 7.56 7.16
CA MET A 337 1.56 7.81 8.29
C MET A 337 2.06 6.99 9.48
N THR A 338 2.43 7.64 10.57
CA THR A 338 2.76 6.95 11.82
C THR A 338 1.49 6.48 12.53
N LYS A 339 1.64 5.60 13.54
CA LYS A 339 0.54 5.04 14.33
C LYS A 339 -0.41 6.06 14.94
N ASP A 340 0.09 7.25 15.30
CA ASP A 340 -0.72 8.33 15.87
C ASP A 340 -1.48 9.15 14.80
N GLY A 341 -1.31 8.82 13.52
CA GLY A 341 -1.91 9.49 12.38
C GLY A 341 -1.08 10.65 11.82
N THR A 342 0.12 10.92 12.34
CA THR A 342 1.00 11.97 11.81
C THR A 342 1.57 11.57 10.46
N LEU A 343 1.45 12.47 9.48
CA LEU A 343 1.96 12.29 8.12
C LEU A 343 3.33 12.93 7.95
N HIS A 344 4.25 12.16 7.38
CA HIS A 344 5.58 12.60 6.96
C HIS A 344 5.73 12.41 5.46
N GLU A 345 6.29 13.41 4.78
CA GLU A 345 6.71 13.27 3.40
C GLU A 345 8.04 12.51 3.35
N ILE A 346 8.10 11.47 2.51
CA ILE A 346 9.30 10.67 2.25
C ILE A 346 10.15 11.38 1.20
N ALA A 347 11.41 11.65 1.53
CA ALA A 347 12.31 12.32 0.60
C ALA A 347 12.64 11.40 -0.60
N ARG A 348 12.77 12.02 -1.78
CA ARG A 348 13.09 11.31 -3.03
C ARG A 348 14.43 10.59 -2.95
N HIS A 349 14.54 9.48 -3.67
CA HIS A 349 15.81 8.80 -3.87
C HIS A 349 16.80 9.68 -4.65
N LYS A 350 18.10 9.41 -4.50
CA LYS A 350 19.14 10.02 -5.35
C LYS A 350 18.99 9.56 -6.81
N PRO A 351 19.25 10.42 -7.81
CA PRO A 351 19.14 10.03 -9.21
C PRO A 351 20.12 8.89 -9.55
N VAL A 352 19.76 8.09 -10.54
CA VAL A 352 20.58 7.01 -11.10
C VAL A 352 21.01 7.40 -12.52
N PRO A 353 22.08 6.80 -13.06
CA PRO A 353 22.49 7.09 -14.42
C PRO A 353 21.40 6.80 -15.47
N GLY A 354 21.12 7.79 -16.32
CA GLY A 354 20.23 7.64 -17.47
C GLY A 354 20.91 6.94 -18.66
N ARG A 355 20.52 7.33 -19.88
CA ARG A 355 21.05 6.75 -21.13
C ARG A 355 22.53 7.03 -21.37
N SER A 356 23.08 8.09 -20.79
CA SER A 356 24.49 8.46 -20.94
C SER A 356 25.46 7.56 -20.15
N GLY A 357 24.94 6.73 -19.23
CA GLY A 357 25.74 5.92 -18.32
C GLY A 357 26.31 6.70 -17.13
N LYS A 358 26.03 8.00 -17.01
CA LYS A 358 26.34 8.86 -15.85
C LYS A 358 25.13 9.69 -15.45
N VAL A 359 25.11 10.22 -14.22
CA VAL A 359 24.03 11.12 -13.78
C VAL A 359 24.24 12.49 -14.42
N GLU A 360 23.32 12.88 -15.28
CA GLU A 360 23.25 14.20 -15.91
C GLU A 360 22.22 15.11 -15.23
N GLU A 361 22.20 16.41 -15.57
CA GLU A 361 21.19 17.35 -15.04
C GLU A 361 19.76 16.93 -15.37
N VAL A 362 19.55 16.28 -16.52
CA VAL A 362 18.23 15.77 -16.91
C VAL A 362 17.77 14.64 -15.98
N ASP A 363 18.67 13.75 -15.56
CA ASP A 363 18.35 12.58 -14.72
C ASP A 363 17.85 12.99 -13.32
N LYS A 364 18.18 14.20 -12.85
CA LYS A 364 17.66 14.73 -11.58
C LYS A 364 16.13 14.89 -11.57
N LYS A 365 15.48 14.85 -12.74
CA LYS A 365 14.02 14.92 -12.87
C LYS A 365 13.35 13.54 -12.78
N GLN A 366 14.12 12.46 -12.69
CA GLN A 366 13.58 11.11 -12.66
C GLN A 366 12.61 10.91 -11.50
N ARG A 367 11.70 9.98 -11.72
CA ARG A 367 10.62 9.62 -10.84
C ARG A 367 10.64 8.10 -10.63
N PHE A 368 10.32 7.64 -9.43
CA PHE A 368 10.08 6.23 -9.14
C PHE A 368 8.59 5.98 -8.96
N TRP A 369 7.99 5.14 -9.79
CA TRP A 369 6.60 4.73 -9.66
C TRP A 369 6.58 3.32 -9.07
N PRO A 370 6.17 3.16 -7.80
CA PRO A 370 5.98 1.83 -7.23
C PRO A 370 4.83 1.11 -7.95
N SER A 371 4.97 -0.19 -8.09
CA SER A 371 3.91 -1.12 -8.51
C SER A 371 3.43 -1.95 -7.33
N GLU A 372 4.36 -2.33 -6.43
CA GLU A 372 4.06 -3.02 -5.17
C GLU A 372 4.97 -2.49 -4.07
N THR A 373 4.46 -2.45 -2.84
CA THR A 373 5.18 -2.05 -1.64
C THR A 373 4.89 -3.00 -0.49
N VAL A 374 5.93 -3.55 0.13
CA VAL A 374 5.82 -4.57 1.18
C VAL A 374 6.69 -4.23 2.39
N LEU A 375 6.20 -4.57 3.59
CA LEU A 375 7.00 -4.54 4.81
C LEU A 375 8.02 -5.67 4.79
N VAL A 376 9.26 -5.40 5.18
CA VAL A 376 10.25 -6.43 5.48
C VAL A 376 9.96 -7.01 6.87
N PRO A 377 9.62 -8.32 6.97
CA PRO A 377 9.16 -8.91 8.22
C PRO A 377 10.12 -8.71 9.40
N GLY A 378 9.55 -8.37 10.56
CA GLY A 378 10.32 -8.18 11.80
C GLY A 378 11.15 -6.89 11.85
N THR A 379 10.91 -5.94 10.94
CA THR A 379 11.66 -4.68 10.86
C THR A 379 10.73 -3.48 10.63
N ARG A 380 11.30 -2.29 10.45
CA ARG A 380 10.61 -1.08 9.98
C ARG A 380 11.00 -0.70 8.54
N GLN A 381 11.68 -1.60 7.84
CA GLN A 381 12.07 -1.37 6.46
C GLN A 381 10.93 -1.78 5.53
N VAL A 382 10.62 -0.93 4.57
CA VAL A 382 9.65 -1.20 3.52
C VAL A 382 10.39 -1.26 2.18
N TRP A 383 10.05 -2.24 1.34
CA TRP A 383 10.54 -2.34 -0.03
C TRP A 383 9.46 -1.96 -1.01
N SER A 384 9.82 -1.21 -2.04
CA SER A 384 8.93 -0.93 -3.17
C SER A 384 9.61 -1.37 -4.46
N ALA A 385 8.92 -2.17 -5.26
CA ALA A 385 9.35 -2.51 -6.60
C ALA A 385 8.52 -1.75 -7.62
N GLY A 386 9.14 -1.34 -8.72
CA GLY A 386 8.47 -0.54 -9.73
C GLY A 386 9.41 -0.07 -10.83
N VAL A 387 9.15 1.13 -11.33
CA VAL A 387 9.91 1.74 -12.42
C VAL A 387 10.51 3.09 -12.03
N ILE A 388 11.81 3.25 -12.27
CA ILE A 388 12.46 4.56 -12.29
C ILE A 388 12.43 5.06 -13.73
N GLU A 389 11.77 6.19 -13.98
CA GLU A 389 11.67 6.76 -15.31
C GLU A 389 11.89 8.27 -15.31
N LEU A 390 12.24 8.77 -16.49
CA LEU A 390 12.35 10.19 -16.72
C LEU A 390 11.00 10.81 -17.12
N GLY A 391 10.10 10.07 -17.78
CA GLY A 391 8.87 10.59 -18.39
C GLY A 391 9.10 11.00 -19.86
N ALA A 392 8.37 12.01 -20.38
CA ALA A 392 8.44 12.43 -21.79
C ALA A 392 9.45 13.58 -22.06
N TYR A 393 10.74 13.28 -21.94
CA TYR A 393 11.91 14.14 -22.19
C TYR A 393 12.70 13.77 -23.47
N GLY A 394 12.00 13.39 -24.54
CA GLY A 394 12.61 13.06 -25.84
C GLY A 394 13.58 11.88 -25.78
N ASP A 395 14.74 12.01 -26.43
CA ASP A 395 15.73 10.93 -26.54
C ASP A 395 16.36 10.54 -25.18
N ALA A 396 16.19 11.34 -24.13
CA ALA A 396 16.67 11.01 -22.79
C ALA A 396 15.77 9.99 -22.06
N ASN A 397 14.59 9.67 -22.61
CA ASN A 397 13.58 8.85 -21.95
C ASN A 397 14.06 7.43 -21.71
N PHE A 398 13.85 6.94 -20.50
CA PHE A 398 14.07 5.55 -20.14
C PHE A 398 13.07 5.11 -19.09
N ARG A 399 12.91 3.80 -18.96
CA ARG A 399 12.17 3.11 -17.90
C ARG A 399 13.05 1.98 -17.37
N ARG A 400 13.54 2.09 -16.14
CA ARG A 400 14.34 1.05 -15.49
C ARG A 400 13.53 0.38 -14.40
N ALA A 401 13.55 -0.95 -14.38
CA ALA A 401 13.09 -1.72 -13.23
C ALA A 401 13.92 -1.32 -12.00
N GLY A 402 13.27 -1.11 -10.86
CA GLY A 402 13.96 -0.70 -9.63
C GLY A 402 13.33 -1.27 -8.38
N VAL A 403 14.17 -1.60 -7.40
CA VAL A 403 13.75 -1.88 -6.02
C VAL A 403 14.31 -0.78 -5.14
N LEU A 404 13.43 -0.06 -4.45
CA LEU A 404 13.77 0.95 -3.46
C LEU A 404 13.44 0.43 -2.07
N SER A 405 14.13 0.96 -1.07
CA SER A 405 13.87 0.71 0.34
C SER A 405 13.63 2.03 1.07
N TYR A 406 12.73 2.01 2.04
CA TYR A 406 12.48 3.10 2.96
C TYR A 406 12.60 2.58 4.39
N ASP A 407 13.24 3.35 5.26
CA ASP A 407 13.32 3.04 6.69
C ASP A 407 12.31 3.94 7.40
N ALA A 408 11.27 3.32 7.97
CA ALA A 408 10.18 4.00 8.64
C ALA A 408 10.46 4.25 10.14
N GLY A 409 11.66 3.92 10.64
CA GLY A 409 12.09 4.09 12.04
C GLY A 409 12.89 5.34 12.34
#